data_AF-N9QKB5-F1
#
_entry.id   AF-N9QKB5-F1
#
_cell.length_a   1.000
_cell.length_b   1.000
_cell.length_c   1.000
_cell.angle_alpha   90.00
_cell.angle_beta   90.00
_cell.angle_gamma   90.00
#
_symmetry.space_group_name_H-M   'P 1'
#
loop_
_entity.id
_entity.type
_entity.pdbx_description
1 polymer ?
#
loop_
_entity_poly.entity_id
_entity_poly.type
_entity_poly.pdbx_seq_one_letter_code
_entity_poly.pdbx_strand_id
1 'polypeptide(L)'
;MSILKNAIDSIQLGIEDYELIAKNPKRLTSCTRNLFSGILLLFKYHLAELSDEDSDEVLIKQKITPKFINGEITFVGDGKKTVDVQGIQDRFKSLDIIVDWKQLDKIQAYRNNIEHYFSNENPKTIESILAHSFNIINAFTRNYLEKEPSDLFGTEYWNKLLDVREVYTAEKQDCAVQLGRNIYMSAKQEELLNNSVCLNCGSDLIKPVETGVDIKETDYICLSCQNIMSYTTVINSAVSEDQNRNYGYHHYKDGGEDPYTVCPECCEATYSMEEGFCLHCEEKAHHVCSRCETALSPEEVTWSEGLCGYCQYQWEKIMEE
;
A
#
# COMPACT_ATOMS: atom_id res chain seq x y z
N MET A 1 0.03 -32.44 -8.18
CA MET A 1 -0.69 -31.47 -7.33
C MET A 1 -1.10 -30.32 -8.24
N SER A 2 -2.39 -29.95 -8.30
CA SER A 2 -2.83 -28.86 -9.18
C SER A 2 -2.44 -27.49 -8.60
N ILE A 3 -2.39 -26.46 -9.45
CA ILE A 3 -2.14 -25.07 -9.02
C ILE A 3 -3.19 -24.65 -7.99
N LEU A 4 -4.46 -24.97 -8.23
CA LEU A 4 -5.56 -24.68 -7.30
C LEU A 4 -5.36 -25.34 -5.94
N LYS A 5 -5.00 -26.64 -5.90
CA LYS A 5 -4.78 -27.33 -4.62
C LYS A 5 -3.62 -26.70 -3.85
N ASN A 6 -2.55 -26.33 -4.54
CA ASN A 6 -1.42 -25.64 -3.91
C ASN A 6 -1.81 -24.24 -3.38
N ALA A 7 -2.68 -23.51 -4.09
CA ALA A 7 -3.22 -22.23 -3.63
C ALA A 7 -4.04 -22.39 -2.34
N ILE A 8 -4.95 -23.37 -2.33
CA ILE A 8 -5.80 -23.71 -1.17
C ILE A 8 -4.92 -24.11 0.02
N ASP A 9 -3.99 -25.05 -0.19
CA ASP A 9 -3.10 -25.54 0.87
C ASP A 9 -2.26 -24.40 1.45
N SER A 10 -1.75 -23.49 0.62
CA SER A 10 -0.99 -22.33 1.08
C SER A 10 -1.85 -21.40 1.93
N ILE A 11 -3.09 -21.09 1.52
CA ILE A 11 -3.98 -20.23 2.31
C ILE A 11 -4.37 -20.88 3.63
N GLN A 12 -4.73 -22.17 3.61
CA GLN A 12 -5.06 -22.93 4.81
C GLN A 12 -3.89 -22.97 5.80
N LEU A 13 -2.68 -23.28 5.32
CA LEU A 13 -1.46 -23.26 6.14
C LEU A 13 -1.17 -21.87 6.71
N GLY A 14 -1.46 -20.80 5.96
CA GLY A 14 -1.34 -19.43 6.46
C GLY A 14 -2.26 -19.17 7.66
N ILE A 15 -3.50 -19.66 7.61
CA ILE A 15 -4.48 -19.54 8.70
C ILE A 15 -4.07 -20.41 9.89
N GLU A 16 -3.57 -21.63 9.67
CA GLU A 16 -3.06 -22.49 10.75
C GLU A 16 -1.84 -21.86 11.44
N ASP A 17 -0.93 -21.31 10.65
CA ASP A 17 0.25 -20.63 11.18
C ASP A 17 -0.17 -19.44 12.07
N TYR A 18 -1.22 -18.69 11.69
CA TYR A 18 -1.77 -17.61 12.50
C TYR A 18 -2.17 -18.07 13.91
N GLU A 19 -2.93 -19.16 14.00
CA GLU A 19 -3.37 -19.71 15.29
C GLU A 19 -2.21 -20.15 16.19
N LEU A 20 -1.06 -20.47 15.58
CA LEU A 20 0.15 -20.91 16.26
C LEU A 20 1.09 -19.77 16.66
N ILE A 21 0.88 -18.53 16.18
CA ILE A 21 1.77 -17.38 16.46
C ILE A 21 1.92 -17.15 17.96
N ALA A 22 0.83 -17.21 18.73
CA ALA A 22 0.85 -16.98 20.17
C ALA A 22 1.78 -17.95 20.92
N LYS A 23 1.98 -19.15 20.38
CA LYS A 23 2.88 -20.18 20.96
C LYS A 23 4.26 -20.17 20.31
N ASN A 24 4.35 -19.74 19.05
CA ASN A 24 5.58 -19.72 18.28
C ASN A 24 5.58 -18.50 17.35
N PRO A 25 6.13 -17.35 17.80
CA PRO A 25 6.12 -16.11 17.03
C PRO A 25 6.79 -16.20 15.66
N LYS A 26 7.71 -17.17 15.45
CA LYS A 26 8.34 -17.41 14.13
C LYS A 26 7.32 -17.81 13.04
N ARG A 27 6.13 -18.26 13.44
CA ARG A 27 5.03 -18.58 12.54
C ARG A 27 4.48 -17.34 11.82
N LEU A 28 4.75 -16.13 12.31
CA LEU A 28 4.36 -14.87 11.67
C LEU A 28 4.88 -14.77 10.23
N THR A 29 6.17 -15.05 10.02
CA THR A 29 6.79 -15.02 8.69
C THR A 29 6.19 -16.09 7.78
N SER A 30 5.93 -17.28 8.32
CA SER A 30 5.33 -18.40 7.59
C SER A 30 3.90 -18.07 7.16
N CYS A 31 3.07 -17.60 8.09
CA CYS A 31 1.70 -17.14 7.87
C CYS A 31 1.63 -16.13 6.72
N THR A 32 2.43 -15.07 6.79
CA THR A 32 2.44 -14.00 5.79
C THR A 32 2.87 -14.50 4.41
N ARG A 33 3.92 -15.34 4.35
CA ARG A 33 4.41 -15.92 3.08
C ARG A 33 3.38 -16.84 2.44
N ASN A 34 2.72 -17.65 3.25
CA ASN A 34 1.72 -18.63 2.82
C ASN A 34 0.45 -17.93 2.29
N LEU A 35 -0.04 -16.90 2.98
CA LEU A 35 -1.18 -16.09 2.50
C LEU A 35 -0.84 -15.36 1.20
N PHE A 36 0.28 -14.64 1.15
CA PHE A 36 0.69 -13.90 -0.05
C PHE A 36 0.89 -14.83 -1.26
N SER A 37 1.62 -15.94 -1.07
CA SER A 37 1.86 -16.91 -2.15
C SER A 37 0.58 -17.60 -2.58
N GLY A 38 -0.31 -17.93 -1.64
CA GLY A 38 -1.60 -18.54 -1.92
C GLY A 38 -2.51 -17.66 -2.79
N ILE A 39 -2.58 -16.36 -2.50
CA ILE A 39 -3.31 -15.38 -3.33
C ILE A 39 -2.73 -15.34 -4.76
N LEU A 40 -1.41 -15.25 -4.89
CA LEU A 40 -0.77 -15.25 -6.22
C LEU A 40 -1.01 -16.57 -6.98
N LEU A 41 -1.09 -17.70 -6.28
CA LEU A 41 -1.42 -18.99 -6.89
C LEU A 41 -2.88 -19.07 -7.34
N LEU A 42 -3.83 -18.47 -6.61
CA LEU A 42 -5.22 -18.32 -7.07
C LEU A 42 -5.29 -17.51 -8.36
N PHE A 43 -4.54 -16.41 -8.43
CA PHE A 43 -4.49 -15.58 -9.64
C PHE A 43 -3.92 -16.35 -10.83
N LYS A 44 -2.82 -17.08 -10.62
CA LYS A 44 -2.22 -17.95 -11.64
C LYS A 44 -3.15 -19.08 -12.06
N TYR A 45 -3.92 -19.65 -11.14
CA TYR A 45 -4.91 -20.66 -11.47
C TYR A 45 -5.97 -20.13 -12.42
N HIS A 46 -6.52 -18.94 -12.14
CA HIS A 46 -7.50 -18.33 -13.04
C HIS A 46 -6.90 -18.01 -14.43
N LEU A 47 -5.66 -17.51 -14.50
CA LEU A 47 -4.96 -17.35 -15.78
C LEU A 47 -4.77 -18.69 -16.52
N ALA A 48 -4.53 -19.78 -15.80
CA ALA A 48 -4.45 -21.10 -16.40
C ALA A 48 -5.81 -21.55 -16.95
N GLU A 49 -6.92 -21.29 -16.24
CA GLU A 49 -8.28 -21.58 -16.73
C GLU A 49 -8.65 -20.77 -17.98
N LEU A 50 -8.16 -19.53 -18.09
CA LEU A 50 -8.37 -18.68 -19.26
C LEU A 50 -7.44 -19.01 -20.44
N SER A 51 -6.45 -19.86 -20.26
CA SER A 51 -5.55 -20.26 -21.34
C SER A 51 -6.20 -21.35 -22.19
N ASP A 52 -6.16 -21.20 -23.52
CA ASP A 52 -6.69 -22.22 -24.43
C ASP A 52 -5.97 -23.57 -24.21
N GLU A 53 -6.69 -24.68 -24.39
CA GLU A 53 -6.17 -26.04 -24.13
C GLU A 53 -4.85 -26.34 -24.88
N ASP A 54 -4.71 -25.82 -26.11
CA ASP A 54 -3.54 -26.03 -26.97
C ASP A 54 -2.43 -24.97 -26.79
N SER A 55 -2.58 -24.06 -25.83
CA SER A 55 -1.68 -22.92 -25.65
C SER A 55 -0.51 -23.15 -24.68
N ASP A 56 -0.41 -24.34 -24.06
CA ASP A 56 0.55 -24.64 -22.98
C ASP A 56 0.51 -23.57 -21.86
N GLU A 57 -0.70 -23.31 -21.34
CA GLU A 57 -0.95 -22.35 -20.26
C GLU A 57 -0.33 -20.97 -20.57
N VAL A 58 -0.55 -20.45 -21.78
CA VAL A 58 0.15 -19.26 -22.31
C VAL A 58 0.08 -18.04 -21.38
N LEU A 59 -1.01 -17.92 -20.61
CA LEU A 59 -1.20 -16.81 -19.70
C LEU A 59 -0.39 -16.94 -18.40
N ILE A 60 0.07 -18.13 -18.02
CA ILE A 60 0.91 -18.27 -16.82
C ILE A 60 2.40 -18.24 -17.14
N LYS A 61 2.82 -18.51 -18.37
CA LYS A 61 4.25 -18.55 -18.72
C LYS A 61 4.85 -17.15 -18.83
N GLN A 62 6.13 -17.01 -18.50
CA GLN A 62 6.86 -15.76 -18.68
C GLN A 62 7.23 -15.51 -20.16
N LYS A 63 7.51 -16.58 -20.91
CA LYS A 63 7.88 -16.51 -22.32
C LYS A 63 6.73 -17.01 -23.16
N ILE A 64 6.36 -16.24 -24.17
CA ILE A 64 5.35 -16.58 -25.17
C ILE A 64 6.03 -16.63 -26.53
N THR A 65 5.74 -17.66 -27.32
CA THR A 65 6.31 -17.83 -28.66
C THR A 65 5.23 -18.21 -29.68
N PRO A 66 5.28 -17.69 -30.92
CA PRO A 66 4.37 -18.13 -31.97
C PRO A 66 4.75 -19.54 -32.43
N LYS A 67 3.75 -20.42 -32.58
CA LYS A 67 3.87 -21.75 -33.21
C LYS A 67 2.77 -21.94 -34.24
N PHE A 68 3.04 -22.74 -35.26
CA PHE A 68 2.00 -23.19 -36.19
C PHE A 68 1.27 -24.39 -35.59
N ILE A 69 -0.02 -24.23 -35.31
CA ILE A 69 -0.93 -25.29 -34.87
C ILE A 69 -2.06 -25.35 -35.89
N ASN A 70 -2.27 -26.52 -36.51
CA ASN A 70 -3.29 -26.72 -37.55
C ASN A 70 -3.23 -25.73 -38.74
N GLY A 71 -2.03 -25.20 -39.04
CA GLY A 71 -1.82 -24.25 -40.13
C GLY A 71 -2.05 -22.78 -39.76
N GLU A 72 -2.45 -22.48 -38.53
CA GLU A 72 -2.63 -21.13 -38.00
C GLU A 72 -1.52 -20.78 -36.99
N ILE A 73 -1.20 -19.49 -36.87
CA ILE A 73 -0.24 -19.02 -35.87
C ILE A 73 -0.96 -18.90 -34.53
N THR A 74 -0.56 -19.74 -33.58
CA THR A 74 -1.02 -19.71 -32.20
C THR A 74 0.12 -19.28 -31.29
N PHE A 75 -0.15 -18.37 -30.36
CA PHE A 75 0.81 -18.02 -29.33
C PHE A 75 0.73 -19.03 -28.21
N VAL A 76 1.87 -19.66 -27.90
CA VAL A 76 1.96 -20.65 -26.84
C VAL A 76 2.96 -20.25 -25.78
N GLY A 77 2.71 -20.72 -24.57
CA GLY A 77 3.68 -20.70 -23.50
C GLY A 77 4.97 -21.42 -23.86
N ASP A 78 6.10 -20.92 -23.38
CA ASP A 78 7.40 -21.58 -23.53
C ASP A 78 8.20 -21.57 -22.23
N GLY A 79 8.83 -22.72 -21.94
CA GLY A 79 9.67 -22.91 -20.76
C GLY A 79 8.91 -23.17 -19.46
N LYS A 80 9.67 -23.23 -18.36
CA LYS A 80 9.17 -23.60 -17.02
C LYS A 80 8.89 -22.39 -16.11
N LYS A 81 9.35 -21.20 -16.50
CA LYS A 81 9.18 -19.99 -15.69
C LYS A 81 7.75 -19.47 -15.85
N THR A 82 7.10 -19.21 -14.73
CA THR A 82 5.79 -18.56 -14.70
C THR A 82 5.96 -17.07 -14.48
N VAL A 83 4.92 -16.29 -14.81
CA VAL A 83 4.89 -14.86 -14.54
C VAL A 83 5.09 -14.56 -13.05
N ASP A 84 5.76 -13.44 -12.79
CA ASP A 84 5.89 -12.84 -11.48
C ASP A 84 4.67 -11.93 -11.19
N VAL A 85 4.71 -11.18 -10.09
CA VAL A 85 3.60 -10.31 -9.67
C VAL A 85 3.27 -9.27 -10.75
N GLN A 86 4.29 -8.63 -11.32
CA GLN A 86 4.11 -7.65 -12.40
C GLN A 86 3.48 -8.30 -13.63
N GLY A 87 3.96 -9.47 -14.03
CA GLY A 87 3.38 -10.20 -15.15
C GLY A 87 1.93 -10.62 -14.92
N ILE A 88 1.51 -10.89 -13.68
CA ILE A 88 0.09 -11.12 -13.34
C ILE A 88 -0.70 -9.81 -13.47
N GLN A 89 -0.19 -8.71 -12.92
CA GLN A 89 -0.83 -7.39 -13.00
C GLN A 89 -1.07 -6.95 -14.44
N ASP A 90 -0.05 -7.05 -15.30
CA ASP A 90 -0.13 -6.67 -16.71
C ASP A 90 -1.17 -7.51 -17.46
N ARG A 91 -1.22 -8.81 -17.17
CA ARG A 91 -2.19 -9.73 -17.77
C ARG A 91 -3.60 -9.46 -17.31
N PHE A 92 -3.81 -9.28 -16.01
CA PHE A 92 -5.12 -8.93 -15.45
C PHE A 92 -5.63 -7.63 -16.03
N LYS A 93 -4.77 -6.61 -16.13
CA LYS A 93 -5.10 -5.35 -16.80
C LYS A 93 -5.49 -5.56 -18.27
N SER A 94 -4.76 -6.40 -19.00
CA SER A 94 -5.07 -6.67 -20.42
C SER A 94 -6.34 -7.51 -20.64
N LEU A 95 -6.77 -8.26 -19.62
CA LEU A 95 -7.92 -9.15 -19.64
C LEU A 95 -9.14 -8.54 -18.90
N ASP A 96 -9.05 -7.28 -18.50
CA ASP A 96 -10.07 -6.56 -17.72
C ASP A 96 -10.48 -7.29 -16.41
N ILE A 97 -9.51 -7.98 -15.79
CA ILE A 97 -9.67 -8.63 -14.48
C ILE A 97 -9.34 -7.61 -13.40
N ILE A 98 -10.35 -7.28 -12.60
CA ILE A 98 -10.32 -6.26 -11.55
C ILE A 98 -10.02 -6.91 -10.21
N VAL A 99 -8.87 -6.55 -9.65
CA VAL A 99 -8.43 -6.95 -8.31
C VAL A 99 -8.03 -5.71 -7.54
N ASP A 100 -8.30 -5.71 -6.23
CA ASP A 100 -7.80 -4.67 -5.34
C ASP A 100 -6.30 -4.86 -5.08
N TRP A 101 -5.49 -4.37 -6.01
CA TRP A 101 -4.03 -4.43 -5.92
C TRP A 101 -3.50 -3.67 -4.70
N LYS A 102 -4.18 -2.62 -4.24
CA LYS A 102 -3.78 -1.85 -3.06
C LYS A 102 -3.75 -2.73 -1.81
N GLN A 103 -4.71 -3.65 -1.69
CA GLN A 103 -4.73 -4.62 -0.58
C GLN A 103 -3.57 -5.61 -0.66
N LEU A 104 -3.21 -6.04 -1.87
CA LEU A 104 -2.08 -6.94 -2.07
C LEU A 104 -0.74 -6.24 -1.76
N ASP A 105 -0.61 -4.98 -2.16
CA ASP A 105 0.56 -4.16 -1.89
C ASP A 105 0.77 -3.97 -0.38
N LYS A 106 -0.32 -3.78 0.39
CA LYS A 106 -0.24 -3.76 1.86
C LYS A 106 0.30 -5.08 2.42
N ILE A 107 -0.15 -6.22 1.91
CA ILE A 107 0.34 -7.55 2.35
C ILE A 107 1.82 -7.71 1.97
N GLN A 108 2.23 -7.25 0.78
CA GLN A 108 3.61 -7.31 0.33
C GLN A 108 4.53 -6.42 1.17
N ALA A 109 4.14 -5.17 1.42
CA ALA A 109 4.88 -4.25 2.27
C ALA A 109 5.07 -4.85 3.66
N TYR A 110 4.02 -5.45 4.21
CA TYR A 110 4.09 -6.15 5.48
C TYR A 110 5.10 -7.30 5.47
N ARG A 111 5.04 -8.15 4.44
CA ARG A 111 5.97 -9.25 4.25
C ARG A 111 7.42 -8.75 4.23
N ASN A 112 7.70 -7.68 3.47
CA ASN A 112 9.03 -7.09 3.38
C ASN A 112 9.47 -6.56 4.75
N ASN A 113 8.59 -5.86 5.46
CA ASN A 113 8.91 -5.30 6.76
C ASN A 113 9.23 -6.42 7.78
N ILE A 114 8.44 -7.51 7.85
CA ILE A 114 8.76 -8.70 8.70
C ILE A 114 10.15 -9.23 8.39
N GLU A 115 10.51 -9.33 7.11
CA GLU A 115 11.78 -9.90 6.67
C GLU A 115 12.99 -9.00 7.01
N HIS A 116 12.78 -7.70 7.21
CA HIS A 116 13.85 -6.73 7.42
C HIS A 116 13.97 -6.16 8.85
N TYR A 117 12.87 -5.99 9.59
CA TYR A 117 12.87 -5.10 10.77
C TYR A 117 12.17 -5.60 12.05
N PHE A 118 11.41 -6.70 12.05
CA PHE A 118 10.53 -6.99 13.20
C PHE A 118 11.18 -7.73 14.37
N SER A 119 11.00 -7.14 15.56
CA SER A 119 10.95 -7.86 16.84
C SER A 119 9.65 -8.67 16.90
N ASN A 120 9.76 -9.94 17.29
CA ASN A 120 8.75 -10.99 17.16
C ASN A 120 7.55 -10.90 18.12
N GLU A 121 7.06 -9.71 18.52
CA GLU A 121 6.31 -9.61 19.78
C GLU A 121 4.84 -9.17 19.71
N ASN A 122 4.27 -8.78 18.56
CA ASN A 122 2.84 -8.40 18.54
C ASN A 122 1.96 -9.08 17.47
N PRO A 123 1.16 -10.11 17.88
CA PRO A 123 0.25 -10.85 17.01
C PRO A 123 -0.84 -10.02 16.35
N LYS A 124 -1.34 -8.92 16.95
CA LYS A 124 -2.49 -8.16 16.39
C LYS A 124 -2.21 -7.55 15.02
N THR A 125 -0.95 -7.47 14.67
CA THR A 125 -0.54 -6.89 13.40
C THR A 125 -0.81 -7.82 12.21
N ILE A 126 -0.88 -9.14 12.44
CA ILE A 126 -1.25 -10.12 11.40
C ILE A 126 -2.75 -10.07 11.07
N GLU A 127 -3.58 -9.57 11.98
CA GLU A 127 -5.04 -9.50 11.81
C GLU A 127 -5.39 -8.58 10.63
N SER A 128 -4.63 -7.50 10.44
CA SER A 128 -4.72 -6.64 9.26
C SER A 128 -4.39 -7.39 7.97
N ILE A 129 -3.31 -8.20 7.95
CA ILE A 129 -2.98 -9.03 6.77
C ILE A 129 -4.10 -10.02 6.48
N LEU A 130 -4.63 -10.70 7.49
CA LEU A 130 -5.69 -11.68 7.33
C LEU A 130 -6.97 -11.03 6.82
N ALA A 131 -7.33 -9.84 7.32
CA ALA A 131 -8.48 -9.09 6.84
C ALA A 131 -8.30 -8.61 5.39
N HIS A 132 -7.14 -8.07 5.03
CA HIS A 132 -6.81 -7.69 3.65
C HIS A 132 -6.82 -8.92 2.72
N SER A 133 -6.22 -10.02 3.15
CA SER A 133 -6.18 -11.29 2.42
C SER A 133 -7.59 -11.84 2.21
N PHE A 134 -8.44 -11.79 3.25
CA PHE A 134 -9.83 -12.20 3.16
C PHE A 134 -10.55 -11.42 2.06
N ASN A 135 -10.43 -10.09 2.02
CA ASN A 135 -11.15 -9.28 1.05
C ASN A 135 -10.80 -9.67 -0.40
N ILE A 136 -9.49 -9.87 -0.66
CA ILE A 136 -9.00 -10.33 -1.96
C ILE A 136 -9.52 -11.73 -2.27
N ILE A 137 -9.33 -12.69 -1.36
CA ILE A 137 -9.70 -14.10 -1.56
C ILE A 137 -11.21 -14.22 -1.77
N ASN A 138 -12.03 -13.53 -0.97
CA ASN A 138 -13.49 -13.54 -1.08
C ASN A 138 -13.95 -13.02 -2.43
N ALA A 139 -13.51 -11.80 -2.79
CA ALA A 139 -13.93 -11.16 -4.03
C ALA A 139 -13.46 -11.97 -5.25
N PHE A 140 -12.20 -12.40 -5.24
CA PHE A 140 -11.64 -13.14 -6.36
C PHE A 140 -12.31 -14.50 -6.57
N THR A 141 -12.49 -15.26 -5.49
CA THR A 141 -13.11 -16.60 -5.57
C THR A 141 -14.55 -16.52 -6.09
N ARG A 142 -15.31 -15.51 -5.66
CA ARG A 142 -16.70 -15.34 -6.10
C ARG A 142 -16.81 -14.80 -7.51
N ASN A 143 -16.02 -13.78 -7.85
CA ASN A 143 -16.15 -13.06 -9.12
C ASN A 143 -15.46 -13.76 -10.30
N TYR A 144 -14.37 -14.49 -10.04
CA TYR A 144 -13.54 -15.08 -11.11
C TYR A 144 -13.49 -16.60 -11.09
N LEU A 145 -13.67 -17.24 -9.93
CA LEU A 145 -13.74 -18.69 -9.84
C LEU A 145 -15.18 -19.23 -9.74
N GLU A 146 -16.16 -18.33 -9.63
CA GLU A 146 -17.59 -18.65 -9.49
C GLU A 146 -17.89 -19.70 -8.41
N LYS A 147 -17.13 -19.65 -7.30
CA LYS A 147 -17.21 -20.63 -6.20
C LYS A 147 -17.58 -19.96 -4.89
N GLU A 148 -18.20 -20.73 -4.01
CA GLU A 148 -18.36 -20.36 -2.61
C GLU A 148 -17.02 -20.57 -1.86
N PRO A 149 -16.45 -19.52 -1.23
CA PRO A 149 -15.17 -19.65 -0.53
C PRO A 149 -15.17 -20.68 0.60
N SER A 150 -16.29 -20.84 1.31
CA SER A 150 -16.43 -21.87 2.35
C SER A 150 -16.32 -23.29 1.80
N ASP A 151 -16.75 -23.50 0.55
CA ASP A 151 -16.69 -24.80 -0.11
C ASP A 151 -15.29 -25.03 -0.67
N LEU A 152 -14.63 -23.98 -1.16
CA LEU A 152 -13.29 -24.05 -1.74
C LEU A 152 -12.19 -24.24 -0.67
N PHE A 153 -12.25 -23.47 0.42
CA PHE A 153 -11.23 -23.46 1.47
C PHE A 153 -11.63 -24.28 2.70
N GLY A 154 -12.86 -24.77 2.76
CA GLY A 154 -13.41 -25.45 3.93
C GLY A 154 -13.99 -24.49 4.96
N THR A 155 -15.16 -24.84 5.50
CA THR A 155 -15.94 -24.00 6.41
C THR A 155 -15.16 -23.57 7.65
N GLU A 156 -14.34 -24.45 8.21
CA GLU A 156 -13.53 -24.15 9.40
C GLU A 156 -12.55 -22.99 9.14
N TYR A 157 -11.74 -23.08 8.09
CA TYR A 157 -10.76 -22.06 7.73
C TYR A 157 -11.42 -20.75 7.32
N TRP A 158 -12.54 -20.85 6.61
CA TRP A 158 -13.30 -19.68 6.19
C TRP A 158 -13.88 -18.89 7.36
N ASN A 159 -14.45 -19.58 8.35
CA ASN A 159 -14.98 -18.94 9.56
C ASN A 159 -13.88 -18.22 10.36
N LYS A 160 -12.68 -18.80 10.47
CA LYS A 160 -11.55 -18.13 11.11
C LYS A 160 -11.21 -16.80 10.45
N LEU A 161 -11.21 -16.73 9.11
CA LEU A 161 -10.97 -15.47 8.41
C LEU A 161 -12.11 -14.47 8.61
N LEU A 162 -13.37 -14.93 8.66
CA LEU A 162 -14.53 -14.09 8.92
C LEU A 162 -14.44 -13.42 10.30
N ASP A 163 -14.08 -14.20 11.33
CA ASP A 163 -13.94 -13.71 12.70
C ASP A 163 -12.87 -12.61 12.79
N VAL A 164 -11.68 -12.86 12.20
CA VAL A 164 -10.58 -11.88 12.19
C VAL A 164 -10.98 -10.61 11.44
N ARG A 165 -11.66 -10.74 10.28
CA ARG A 165 -12.13 -9.60 9.51
C ARG A 165 -13.15 -8.77 10.28
N GLU A 166 -14.09 -9.39 10.99
CA GLU A 166 -15.12 -8.69 11.74
C GLU A 166 -14.50 -7.80 12.83
N VAL A 167 -13.60 -8.36 13.62
CA VAL A 167 -12.85 -7.63 14.65
C VAL A 167 -12.05 -6.49 14.02
N TYR A 168 -11.25 -6.78 12.98
CA TYR A 168 -10.44 -5.77 12.32
C TYR A 168 -11.28 -4.62 11.73
N THR A 169 -12.42 -4.93 11.11
CA THR A 169 -13.31 -3.93 10.50
C THR A 169 -13.91 -3.02 11.57
N ALA A 170 -14.34 -3.59 12.69
CA ALA A 170 -14.86 -2.81 13.81
C ALA A 170 -13.81 -1.87 14.40
N GLU A 171 -12.59 -2.37 14.62
CA GLU A 171 -11.46 -1.56 15.13
C GLU A 171 -11.07 -0.46 14.14
N LYS A 172 -11.00 -0.76 12.83
CA LYS A 172 -10.69 0.24 11.80
C LYS A 172 -11.76 1.33 11.73
N GLN A 173 -13.02 0.96 11.86
CA GLN A 173 -14.13 1.92 11.90
C GLN A 173 -14.06 2.79 13.15
N ASP A 174 -13.76 2.23 14.33
CA ASP A 174 -13.56 3.03 15.54
C ASP A 174 -12.39 4.00 15.37
N CYS A 175 -11.24 3.56 14.86
CA CYS A 175 -10.10 4.43 14.55
C CYS A 175 -10.52 5.64 13.70
N ALA A 176 -11.25 5.41 12.61
CA ALA A 176 -11.73 6.48 11.73
C ALA A 176 -12.70 7.44 12.45
N VAL A 177 -13.62 6.91 13.28
CA VAL A 177 -14.54 7.72 14.09
C VAL A 177 -13.79 8.56 15.12
N GLN A 178 -12.77 8.00 15.79
CA GLN A 178 -11.99 8.76 16.79
C GLN A 178 -11.12 9.83 16.12
N LEU A 179 -10.49 9.52 14.98
CA LEU A 179 -9.73 10.49 14.19
C LEU A 179 -10.64 11.65 13.74
N GLY A 180 -11.80 11.36 13.16
CA GLY A 180 -12.76 12.37 12.69
C GLY A 180 -13.39 13.25 13.78
N ARG A 181 -13.08 13.03 15.06
CA ARG A 181 -13.47 13.94 16.17
C ARG A 181 -12.47 15.08 16.39
N ASN A 182 -11.27 15.01 15.83
CA ASN A 182 -10.24 16.01 16.00
C ASN A 182 -10.41 17.19 15.04
N ILE A 183 -9.70 18.27 15.35
CA ILE A 183 -9.72 19.50 14.58
C ILE A 183 -8.56 19.48 13.59
N TYR A 184 -8.91 19.57 12.30
CA TYR A 184 -7.97 19.59 11.18
C TYR A 184 -7.99 20.98 10.55
N MET A 185 -6.83 21.45 10.07
CA MET A 185 -6.77 22.68 9.29
C MET A 185 -7.26 22.48 7.85
N SER A 186 -7.11 21.26 7.31
CA SER A 186 -7.53 20.92 5.95
C SER A 186 -8.07 19.50 5.84
N ALA A 187 -8.88 19.27 4.79
CA ALA A 187 -9.36 17.94 4.43
C ALA A 187 -8.20 17.00 4.06
N LYS A 188 -7.09 17.53 3.51
CA LYS A 188 -5.91 16.73 3.17
C LYS A 188 -5.23 16.14 4.40
N GLN A 189 -5.10 16.92 5.49
CA GLN A 189 -4.60 16.37 6.77
C GLN A 189 -5.49 15.25 7.30
N GLU A 190 -6.81 15.42 7.23
CA GLU A 190 -7.77 14.39 7.67
C GLU A 190 -7.65 13.12 6.82
N GLU A 191 -7.59 13.26 5.50
CA GLU A 191 -7.38 12.14 4.58
C GLU A 191 -6.08 11.39 4.90
N LEU A 192 -4.97 12.11 5.07
CA LEU A 192 -3.66 11.54 5.33
C LEU A 192 -3.63 10.78 6.66
N LEU A 193 -4.16 11.37 7.73
CA LEU A 193 -4.17 10.73 9.05
C LEU A 193 -5.05 9.47 9.07
N ASN A 194 -6.20 9.48 8.37
CA ASN A 194 -7.05 8.28 8.24
C ASN A 194 -6.38 7.13 7.47
N ASN A 195 -5.43 7.46 6.59
CA ASN A 195 -4.68 6.51 5.77
C ASN A 195 -3.26 6.22 6.29
N SER A 196 -2.91 6.76 7.45
CA SER A 196 -1.60 6.60 8.07
C SER A 196 -1.34 5.15 8.51
N VAL A 197 -0.06 4.79 8.55
CA VAL A 197 0.41 3.46 8.99
C VAL A 197 1.44 3.61 10.10
N CYS A 198 1.43 2.65 11.03
CA CYS A 198 2.36 2.63 12.14
C CYS A 198 3.74 2.21 11.63
N LEU A 199 4.75 3.06 11.73
CA LEU A 199 6.10 2.73 11.26
C LEU A 199 6.74 1.55 12.01
N ASN A 200 6.31 1.28 13.25
CA ASN A 200 6.81 0.16 14.02
C ASN A 200 6.25 -1.20 13.54
N CYS A 201 5.00 -1.22 13.05
CA CYS A 201 4.34 -2.49 12.77
C CYS A 201 3.59 -2.59 11.43
N GLY A 202 3.47 -1.52 10.66
CA GLY A 202 2.74 -1.48 9.39
C GLY A 202 1.22 -1.55 9.52
N SER A 203 0.66 -1.61 10.73
CA SER A 203 -0.80 -1.54 10.93
C SER A 203 -1.34 -0.14 10.68
N ASP A 204 -2.52 -0.07 10.08
CA ASP A 204 -3.29 1.15 9.84
C ASP A 204 -4.38 1.38 10.89
N LEU A 205 -4.34 0.64 12.01
CA LEU A 205 -5.19 0.84 13.18
C LEU A 205 -4.57 1.87 14.12
N ILE A 206 -4.54 3.12 13.68
CA ILE A 206 -4.04 4.26 14.44
C ILE A 206 -5.24 5.03 15.00
N LYS A 207 -5.18 5.39 16.29
CA LYS A 207 -6.16 6.27 16.93
C LYS A 207 -5.44 7.38 17.70
N PRO A 208 -6.05 8.56 17.85
CA PRO A 208 -5.52 9.59 18.73
C PRO A 208 -5.67 9.16 20.20
N VAL A 209 -4.78 9.64 21.06
CA VAL A 209 -4.84 9.43 22.52
C VAL A 209 -5.94 10.29 23.13
N GLU A 210 -6.08 11.52 22.65
CA GLU A 210 -7.12 12.48 23.04
C GLU A 210 -7.97 12.87 21.82
N THR A 211 -9.27 13.07 22.04
CA THR A 211 -10.21 13.43 20.96
C THR A 211 -10.85 14.80 21.20
N GLY A 212 -11.27 15.48 20.12
CA GLY A 212 -11.86 16.83 20.21
C GLY A 212 -10.81 17.93 20.38
N VAL A 213 -9.55 17.63 20.09
CA VAL A 213 -8.42 18.56 20.15
C VAL A 213 -7.84 18.78 18.76
N ASP A 214 -6.97 19.78 18.63
CA ASP A 214 -6.15 19.95 17.43
C ASP A 214 -5.24 18.72 17.26
N ILE A 215 -5.12 18.23 16.03
CA ILE A 215 -4.33 17.05 15.69
C ILE A 215 -2.85 17.11 16.10
N LYS A 216 -2.30 18.32 16.29
CA LYS A 216 -0.93 18.56 16.76
C LYS A 216 -0.77 18.40 18.27
N GLU A 217 -1.87 18.54 19.02
CA GLU A 217 -1.89 18.56 20.49
C GLU A 217 -2.16 17.17 21.09
N THR A 218 -2.17 16.12 20.27
CA THR A 218 -2.36 14.75 20.73
C THR A 218 -1.32 13.81 20.14
N ASP A 219 -0.95 12.81 20.95
CA ASP A 219 -0.23 11.65 20.45
C ASP A 219 -1.20 10.64 19.82
N TYR A 220 -0.63 9.67 19.12
CA TYR A 220 -1.36 8.61 18.44
C TYR A 220 -0.88 7.26 18.93
N ILE A 221 -1.80 6.32 19.10
CA ILE A 221 -1.47 4.95 19.50
C ILE A 221 -1.89 3.97 18.42
N CYS A 222 -0.99 3.06 18.08
CA CYS A 222 -1.30 1.92 17.22
C CYS A 222 -1.99 0.82 18.05
N LEU A 223 -3.21 0.42 17.67
CA LEU A 223 -3.95 -0.63 18.38
C LEU A 223 -3.33 -2.02 18.19
N SER A 224 -2.61 -2.23 17.09
CA SER A 224 -1.90 -3.49 16.87
C SER A 224 -0.70 -3.61 17.78
N CYS A 225 0.29 -2.70 17.70
CA CYS A 225 1.53 -2.87 18.46
C CYS A 225 1.62 -2.08 19.78
N GLN A 226 0.60 -1.28 20.12
CA GLN A 226 0.56 -0.39 21.30
C GLN A 226 1.65 0.70 21.32
N ASN A 227 2.34 0.92 20.19
CA ASN A 227 3.32 2.00 20.08
C ASN A 227 2.62 3.36 20.08
N ILE A 228 3.09 4.26 20.92
CA ILE A 228 2.67 5.66 20.98
C ILE A 228 3.61 6.48 20.07
N MET A 229 3.05 7.38 19.28
CA MET A 229 3.72 8.16 18.24
C MET A 229 3.28 9.61 18.34
N SER A 230 4.22 10.54 18.17
CA SER A 230 3.89 11.96 18.07
C SER A 230 3.15 12.27 16.78
N TYR A 231 2.44 13.40 16.74
CA TYR A 231 1.87 13.93 15.50
C TYR A 231 2.91 14.02 14.37
N THR A 232 4.10 14.56 14.64
CA THR A 232 5.21 14.65 13.66
C THR A 232 5.54 13.29 13.03
N THR A 233 5.53 12.21 13.82
CA THR A 233 5.82 10.86 13.32
C THR A 233 4.70 10.37 12.40
N VAL A 234 3.45 10.60 12.78
CA VAL A 234 2.28 10.14 12.03
C VAL A 234 2.11 10.91 10.72
N ILE A 235 2.23 12.24 10.74
CA ILE A 235 2.05 13.05 9.52
C ILE A 235 3.15 12.80 8.50
N ASN A 236 4.41 12.65 8.91
CA ASN A 236 5.51 12.29 8.00
C ASN A 236 5.31 10.91 7.39
N SER A 237 4.90 9.92 8.19
CA SER A 237 4.54 8.58 7.69
C SER A 237 3.42 8.67 6.66
N ALA A 238 2.37 9.44 6.94
CA ALA A 238 1.23 9.58 6.06
C ALA A 238 1.59 10.26 4.72
N VAL A 239 2.40 11.33 4.74
CA VAL A 239 2.88 12.01 3.53
C VAL A 239 3.76 11.09 2.68
N SER A 240 4.70 10.37 3.31
CA SER A 240 5.54 9.39 2.61
C SER A 240 4.71 8.29 1.95
N GLU A 241 3.69 7.78 2.63
CA GLU A 241 2.76 6.79 2.06
C GLU A 241 1.93 7.35 0.90
N ASP A 242 1.44 8.59 1.00
CA ASP A 242 0.71 9.25 -0.09
C ASP A 242 1.60 9.45 -1.32
N GLN A 243 2.84 9.89 -1.12
CA GLN A 243 3.83 10.02 -2.19
C GLN A 243 4.09 8.68 -2.89
N ASN A 244 4.32 7.61 -2.11
CA ASN A 244 4.56 6.27 -2.65
C ASN A 244 3.35 5.72 -3.43
N ARG A 245 2.13 6.02 -2.98
CA ARG A 245 0.89 5.50 -3.59
C ARG A 245 0.49 6.26 -4.84
N ASN A 246 0.67 7.57 -4.86
CA ASN A 246 0.09 8.44 -5.88
C ASN A 246 1.13 8.99 -6.87
N TYR A 247 2.41 9.06 -6.48
CA TYR A 247 3.44 9.84 -7.19
C TYR A 247 4.73 9.03 -7.43
N GLY A 248 4.57 7.83 -7.99
CA GLY A 248 5.67 6.92 -8.30
C GLY A 248 6.42 7.23 -9.62
N TYR A 249 7.19 6.26 -10.10
CA TYR A 249 8.05 6.35 -11.30
C TYR A 249 7.37 6.98 -12.54
N HIS A 250 6.08 6.73 -12.75
CA HIS A 250 5.34 7.25 -13.90
C HIS A 250 5.07 8.76 -13.81
N HIS A 251 4.80 9.29 -12.60
CA HIS A 251 4.56 10.73 -12.37
C HIS A 251 5.74 11.57 -12.87
N TYR A 252 6.95 11.17 -12.51
CA TYR A 252 8.18 11.86 -12.92
C TYR A 252 8.51 11.68 -14.40
N LYS A 253 8.15 10.53 -14.99
CA LYS A 253 8.34 10.29 -16.43
C LYS A 253 7.48 11.22 -17.29
N ASP A 254 6.31 11.58 -16.79
CA ASP A 254 5.36 12.45 -17.47
C ASP A 254 5.62 13.94 -17.17
N GLY A 255 6.73 14.26 -16.49
CA GLY A 255 7.14 15.63 -16.17
C GLY A 255 6.44 16.22 -14.95
N GLY A 256 5.84 15.39 -14.10
CA GLY A 256 5.25 15.82 -12.83
C GLY A 256 6.30 16.31 -11.85
N GLU A 257 6.00 17.42 -11.15
CA GLU A 257 6.82 17.96 -10.06
C GLU A 257 6.49 17.26 -8.73
N ASP A 258 7.39 17.39 -7.75
CA ASP A 258 7.18 16.83 -6.42
C ASP A 258 5.95 17.46 -5.73
N PRO A 259 4.95 16.66 -5.31
CA PRO A 259 3.74 17.16 -4.66
C PRO A 259 4.00 17.69 -3.24
N TYR A 260 5.09 17.24 -2.64
CA TYR A 260 5.53 17.62 -1.31
C TYR A 260 6.98 18.10 -1.35
N THR A 261 7.30 19.10 -0.55
CA THR A 261 8.67 19.57 -0.34
C THR A 261 8.96 19.75 1.15
N VAL A 262 10.21 20.07 1.46
CA VAL A 262 10.64 20.44 2.81
C VAL A 262 10.04 21.80 3.16
N CYS A 263 9.39 21.86 4.32
CA CYS A 263 8.86 23.11 4.84
C CYS A 263 10.02 24.06 5.23
N PRO A 264 9.99 25.34 4.81
CA PRO A 264 11.04 26.30 5.15
C PRO A 264 11.12 26.62 6.64
N GLU A 265 10.04 26.45 7.40
CA GLU A 265 9.98 26.79 8.82
C GLU A 265 10.34 25.60 9.73
N CYS A 266 9.68 24.44 9.53
CA CYS A 266 9.87 23.29 10.41
C CYS A 266 10.84 22.23 9.88
N CYS A 267 11.33 22.37 8.65
CA CYS A 267 12.23 21.44 7.97
C CYS A 267 11.70 20.00 7.78
N GLU A 268 10.41 19.76 8.03
CA GLU A 268 9.77 18.48 7.74
C GLU A 268 9.35 18.40 6.26
N ALA A 269 9.45 17.22 5.65
CA ALA A 269 9.07 16.95 4.26
C ALA A 269 7.54 16.83 4.08
N THR A 270 6.80 17.83 4.58
CA THR A 270 5.34 17.83 4.69
C THR A 270 4.70 19.09 4.11
N TYR A 271 5.46 19.93 3.41
CA TYR A 271 4.89 21.08 2.70
C TYR A 271 4.19 20.63 1.43
N SER A 272 2.88 20.81 1.35
CA SER A 272 2.10 20.43 0.16
C SER A 272 2.08 21.57 -0.85
N MET A 273 2.55 21.27 -2.06
CA MET A 273 2.53 22.24 -3.17
C MET A 273 1.10 22.55 -3.63
N GLU A 274 0.21 21.57 -3.56
CA GLU A 274 -1.21 21.71 -3.92
C GLU A 274 -1.98 22.58 -2.91
N GLU A 275 -1.83 22.29 -1.62
CA GLU A 275 -2.51 23.02 -0.54
C GLU A 275 -1.89 24.39 -0.26
N GLY A 276 -0.60 24.54 -0.60
CA GLY A 276 0.17 25.76 -0.41
C GLY A 276 0.51 26.09 1.04
N PHE A 277 0.58 25.07 1.90
CA PHE A 277 1.04 25.19 3.28
C PHE A 277 1.66 23.88 3.81
N CYS A 278 2.35 23.98 4.94
CA CYS A 278 2.91 22.83 5.64
C CYS A 278 1.84 22.04 6.38
N LEU A 279 1.67 20.76 6.00
CA LEU A 279 0.72 19.88 6.66
C LEU A 279 1.10 19.58 8.12
N HIS A 280 2.34 19.86 8.55
CA HIS A 280 2.80 19.69 9.94
C HIS A 280 2.70 20.98 10.79
N CYS A 281 3.29 22.08 10.34
CA CYS A 281 3.38 23.33 11.12
C CYS A 281 2.50 24.48 10.61
N GLU A 282 1.75 24.26 9.52
CA GLU A 282 0.80 25.22 8.94
C GLU A 282 1.42 26.46 8.26
N GLU A 283 2.76 26.49 8.15
CA GLU A 283 3.49 27.56 7.48
C GLU A 283 3.05 27.71 6.01
N LYS A 284 2.97 28.95 5.54
CA LYS A 284 2.63 29.28 4.15
C LYS A 284 3.83 29.95 3.49
N ALA A 285 4.33 29.37 2.41
CA ALA A 285 5.41 29.96 1.64
C ALA A 285 4.90 30.64 0.36
N HIS A 286 5.77 31.44 -0.24
CA HIS A 286 5.51 32.03 -1.55
C HIS A 286 5.56 30.93 -2.63
N HIS A 287 4.61 30.97 -3.56
CA HIS A 287 4.56 30.06 -4.73
C HIS A 287 4.88 30.77 -6.05
N VAL A 288 5.09 32.08 -5.99
CA VAL A 288 5.47 32.91 -7.13
C VAL A 288 6.63 33.79 -6.74
N CYS A 289 7.54 34.00 -7.67
CA CYS A 289 8.67 34.88 -7.50
C CYS A 289 8.19 36.32 -7.28
N SER A 290 8.57 36.92 -6.16
CA SER A 290 8.24 38.30 -5.78
C SER A 290 8.75 39.35 -6.77
N ARG A 291 9.69 39.01 -7.65
CA ARG A 291 10.30 39.93 -8.62
C ARG A 291 9.79 39.76 -10.05
N CYS A 292 9.63 38.52 -10.53
CA CYS A 292 9.28 38.25 -11.93
C CYS A 292 7.97 37.49 -12.09
N GLU A 293 7.27 37.20 -10.99
CA GLU A 293 5.94 36.56 -10.94
C GLU A 293 5.89 35.14 -11.53
N THR A 294 7.03 34.56 -11.89
CA THR A 294 7.14 33.16 -12.31
C THR A 294 6.80 32.23 -11.15
N ALA A 295 6.08 31.14 -11.41
CA ALA A 295 5.83 30.09 -10.43
C ALA A 295 7.15 29.54 -9.90
N LEU A 296 7.19 29.26 -8.60
CA LEU A 296 8.34 28.68 -7.92
C LEU A 296 8.25 27.17 -7.94
N SER A 297 9.37 26.52 -8.25
CA SER A 297 9.48 25.06 -8.11
C SER A 297 9.46 24.64 -6.63
N PRO A 298 9.21 23.36 -6.32
CA PRO A 298 9.24 22.87 -4.95
C PRO A 298 10.55 23.17 -4.19
N GLU A 299 11.69 23.16 -4.88
CA GLU A 299 12.99 23.51 -4.29
C GLU A 299 13.11 25.02 -4.00
N GLU A 300 12.59 25.87 -4.89
CA GLU A 300 12.61 27.33 -4.74
C GLU A 300 11.67 27.79 -3.61
N VAL A 301 10.53 27.10 -3.42
CA VAL A 301 9.63 27.33 -2.28
C VAL A 301 10.35 27.10 -0.95
N THR A 302 11.20 26.08 -0.86
CA THR A 302 11.92 25.75 0.37
C THR A 302 13.06 26.73 0.66
N TRP A 303 13.88 27.06 -0.35
CA TRP A 303 15.20 27.65 -0.10
C TRP A 303 15.39 29.08 -0.60
N SER A 304 14.48 29.61 -1.40
CA SER A 304 14.71 30.86 -2.13
C SER A 304 13.91 32.05 -1.60
N GLU A 305 13.31 31.95 -0.40
CA GLU A 305 12.59 33.03 0.30
C GLU A 305 11.65 33.85 -0.61
N GLY A 306 10.97 33.18 -1.55
CA GLY A 306 10.05 33.82 -2.49
C GLY A 306 10.70 34.47 -3.72
N LEU A 307 11.93 34.10 -4.07
CA LEU A 307 12.58 34.39 -5.35
C LEU A 307 12.74 33.12 -6.17
N CYS A 308 12.67 33.21 -7.50
CA CYS A 308 13.15 32.12 -8.35
C CYS A 308 14.68 32.11 -8.40
N GLY A 309 15.28 30.97 -8.74
CA GLY A 309 16.72 30.78 -8.76
C GLY A 309 17.44 31.79 -9.65
N TYR A 310 16.83 32.23 -10.76
CA TYR A 310 17.37 33.31 -11.58
C TYR A 310 17.40 34.65 -10.83
N CYS A 311 16.30 35.02 -10.17
CA CYS A 311 16.22 36.29 -9.46
C CYS A 311 17.10 36.30 -8.22
N GLN A 312 17.22 35.17 -7.52
CA GLN A 312 18.15 34.97 -6.41
C GLN A 312 19.60 35.13 -6.86
N TYR A 313 20.00 34.43 -7.93
CA TYR A 313 21.35 34.56 -8.49
C TYR A 313 21.70 36.01 -8.89
N GLN A 314 20.76 36.72 -9.52
CA GLN A 314 20.96 38.14 -9.86
C GLN A 314 21.11 39.03 -8.62
N TRP A 315 20.39 38.72 -7.54
CA TRP A 315 20.49 39.46 -6.28
C TRP A 315 21.84 39.24 -5.59
N GLU A 316 22.26 37.98 -5.47
CA GLU A 316 23.55 37.60 -4.87
C GLU A 316 24.72 38.29 -5.59
N LYS A 317 24.69 38.30 -6.93
CA LYS A 317 25.72 38.97 -7.73
C LYS A 317 25.81 40.49 -7.48
N ILE A 318 24.68 41.16 -7.26
CA ILE A 318 24.65 42.60 -6.95
C ILE A 318 25.21 42.86 -5.55
N MET A 319 25.02 41.95 -4.60
CA MET A 319 25.49 42.08 -3.22
C MET A 319 26.99 41.79 -3.06
N GLU A 320 27.61 41.11 -4.01
CA GLU A 320 29.05 40.82 -4.05
C GLU A 320 29.91 41.96 -4.65
N GLU A 321 29.30 42.92 -5.35
CA GLU A 321 29.95 44.11 -5.96
C GLU A 321 30.01 45.32 -5.01
#